data_AF-A0A368NX40-F1
#
_entry.id   AF-A0A368NX40-F1
#
_cell.length_a   1.000
_cell.length_b   1.000
_cell.length_c   1.000
_cell.angle_alpha   90.00
_cell.angle_beta   90.00
_cell.angle_gamma   90.00
#
_symmetry.space_group_name_H-M   'P 1'
#
loop_
_entity.id
_entity.type
_entity.pdbx_description
1 polymer ?
#
loop_
_entity_poly.entity_id
_entity_poly.type
_entity_poly.pdbx_seq_one_letter_code
_entity_poly.pdbx_strand_id
1 'polypeptide(L)' 'MVTVIWAPPEMPDERHIVVRVHRDGVPGTSEKGYFHISDKEDRRGSGPFDILLNEVIERAKEQAIDRGLSQVVVVQRD' A
#
# COMPACT_ATOMS: atom_id res chain seq x y z
N MET A 1 -1.09 -13.42 11.08
CA MET A 1 -1.60 -13.41 9.69
C MET A 1 -1.94 -11.97 9.35
N VAL A 2 -1.48 -11.47 8.20
CA VAL A 2 -1.78 -10.10 7.76
C VAL A 2 -2.94 -10.14 6.78
N THR A 3 -3.98 -9.36 7.06
CA THR A 3 -5.15 -9.20 6.21
C THR A 3 -4.91 -8.09 5.20
N VAL A 4 -5.16 -8.38 3.92
CA VAL A 4 -5.12 -7.37 2.85
C VAL A 4 -6.55 -6.93 2.53
N ILE A 5 -6.83 -5.65 2.69
CA ILE A 5 -8.13 -5.02 2.46
C ILE A 5 -8.04 -4.16 1.21
N TRP A 6 -8.89 -4.41 0.23
CA TRP A 6 -8.91 -3.67 -1.04
C TRP A 6 -10.01 -2.62 -1.04
N ALA A 7 -9.64 -1.38 -1.38
CA ALA A 7 -10.54 -0.24 -1.56
C ALA A 7 -11.69 -0.21 -0.53
N PRO A 8 -11.38 -0.18 0.78
CA PRO A 8 -12.44 -0.19 1.78
C PRO A 8 -13.25 1.11 1.70
N PRO A 9 -14.55 1.07 2.03
CA PRO A 9 -15.39 2.27 2.04
C PRO A 9 -14.90 3.30 3.06
N GLU A 10 -14.27 2.83 4.15
CA GLU A 10 -13.68 3.63 5.21
C GLU A 10 -12.33 3.05 5.62
N MET A 11 -11.37 3.90 6.01
CA MET A 11 -10.07 3.44 6.49
C MET A 11 -10.21 2.81 7.87
N PRO A 12 -9.48 1.71 8.17
CA PRO A 12 -9.46 1.15 9.52
C PRO A 12 -8.97 2.16 10.55
N ASP A 13 -9.62 2.20 11.70
CA ASP A 13 -9.17 3.00 12.86
C ASP A 13 -7.88 2.44 13.48
N GLU A 14 -7.69 1.12 13.39
CA GLU A 14 -6.48 0.45 13.83
C GLU A 14 -5.29 0.82 12.94
N ARG A 15 -4.10 0.89 13.55
CA ARG A 15 -2.87 1.17 12.82
C ARG A 15 -2.60 0.08 11.78
N HIS A 16 -2.53 0.49 10.52
CA HIS A 16 -2.33 -0.38 9.36
C HIS A 16 -1.26 0.19 8.41
N ILE A 17 -0.80 -0.65 7.48
CA ILE A 17 0.00 -0.21 6.33
C ILE A 17 -0.95 0.18 5.19
N VAL A 18 -0.71 1.33 4.55
CA VAL A 18 -1.45 1.80 3.38
C VAL A 18 -0.60 1.58 2.15
N VAL A 19 -1.10 0.82 1.18
CA VAL A 19 -0.54 0.64 -0.17
C VAL A 19 -1.29 1.55 -1.13
N ARG A 20 -0.58 2.43 -1.82
CA ARG A 20 -1.11 3.34 -2.83
C ARG A 20 -0.78 2.79 -4.21
N VAL A 21 -1.81 2.51 -5.01
CA VAL A 21 -1.65 2.07 -6.40
C VAL A 21 -1.49 3.30 -7.30
N HIS A 22 -0.49 3.25 -8.17
CA HIS A 22 -0.27 4.20 -9.25
C HIS A 22 -0.46 3.49 -10.59
N ARG A 23 -1.38 4.02 -11.41
CA ARG A 23 -1.53 3.63 -12.80
C ARG A 23 -0.87 4.70 -13.65
N ASP A 24 0.15 4.34 -14.41
CA ASP A 24 0.90 5.26 -15.28
C ASP A 24 0.06 5.76 -16.49
N GLY A 25 -1.26 5.54 -16.51
CA GLY A 25 -2.17 5.98 -17.57
C GLY A 25 -1.97 5.28 -18.92
N VAL A 26 -0.93 4.46 -19.07
CA VAL A 26 -0.62 3.70 -20.29
C VAL A 26 -1.35 2.34 -20.25
N PRO A 27 -2.27 2.07 -21.18
CA PRO A 27 -2.89 0.77 -21.29
C PRO A 27 -1.84 -0.34 -21.51
N GLY A 28 -1.84 -1.36 -20.66
CA GLY A 28 -0.91 -2.49 -20.77
C GLY A 28 0.38 -2.36 -19.94
N THR A 29 0.59 -1.28 -19.19
CA THR A 29 1.66 -1.23 -18.18
C THR A 29 1.20 -1.85 -16.87
N SER A 30 2.08 -2.61 -16.22
CA SER A 30 1.84 -3.18 -14.89
C SER A 30 1.54 -2.09 -13.87
N GLU A 31 0.59 -2.38 -12.97
CA GLU A 31 0.30 -1.49 -11.85
C GLU A 31 1.51 -1.39 -10.93
N LYS A 32 1.83 -0.16 -10.51
CA LYS A 32 2.92 0.14 -9.59
C LYS A 32 2.36 0.70 -8.29
N GLY A 33 3.19 0.82 -7.27
CA GLY A 33 2.74 1.46 -6.04
C GLY A 33 3.85 1.75 -5.05
N TYR A 34 3.43 2.26 -3.90
CA TYR A 34 4.27 2.42 -2.72
C TYR A 34 3.42 2.18 -1.47
N PHE A 35 4.06 2.03 -0.31
CA PHE A 35 3.35 1.91 0.95
C PHE A 35 3.90 2.85 2.03
N HIS A 36 3.04 3.21 2.98
CA HIS A 36 3.39 3.96 4.18
C HIS A 36 2.59 3.42 5.37
N ILE A 37 2.93 3.86 6.58
CA ILE A 37 2.15 3.51 7.78
C ILE A 37 1.09 4.59 7.97
N SER A 38 -0.15 4.19 8.24
CA SER A 38 -1.32 5.07 8.42
C SER A 38 -1.11 6.21 9.44
N ASP A 39 -0.33 5.98 10.49
CA ASP A 39 -0.04 6.97 11.55
C ASP A 39 1.12 7.93 11.20
N LYS A 40 1.77 7.71 10.06
CA LYS A 40 2.83 8.59 9.56
C LYS A 40 2.27 9.46 8.45
N GLU A 41 2.74 10.70 8.43
CA GLU A 41 2.48 11.61 7.31
C GLU A 41 2.84 10.92 6.00
N ASP A 42 1.87 10.87 5.08
CA ASP A 42 2.09 10.40 3.72
C ASP A 42 3.05 11.36 3.03
N ARG A 43 4.35 11.02 3.07
CA ARG A 43 5.42 11.81 2.44
C ARG A 43 5.39 11.75 0.91
N ARG A 44 4.24 11.38 0.31
CA ARG A 44 3.96 11.37 -1.14
C ARG A 44 5.12 10.79 -1.96
N GLY A 45 5.66 9.67 -1.48
CA GLY A 45 6.64 8.89 -2.21
C GLY A 45 7.90 9.65 -2.64
N SER A 46 8.74 10.14 -1.73
CA SER A 46 10.15 10.44 -2.09
C SER A 46 11.00 9.16 -2.30
N GLY A 47 10.36 8.04 -2.65
CA GLY A 47 10.97 6.73 -2.86
C GLY A 47 10.63 6.21 -4.26
N PRO A 48 11.44 5.30 -4.81
CA PRO A 48 11.37 4.92 -6.22
C PRO A 48 9.97 4.38 -6.57
N PHE A 49 9.24 5.11 -7.42
CA PHE A 49 7.88 4.80 -7.87
C PHE A 49 7.81 3.60 -8.83
N ASP A 50 8.84 2.74 -8.88
CA ASP A 50 9.00 1.71 -9.91
C ASP A 50 8.77 0.27 -9.42
N ILE A 51 8.24 0.09 -8.21
CA ILE A 51 7.97 -1.24 -7.68
C ILE A 51 6.59 -1.72 -8.17
N LEU A 52 6.55 -2.93 -8.70
CA LEU A 52 5.32 -3.60 -9.13
C LEU A 52 4.36 -3.77 -7.95
N LEU A 53 3.05 -3.58 -8.17
CA LEU A 53 2.03 -3.64 -7.11
C LEU A 53 2.10 -4.92 -6.29
N ASN A 54 2.31 -6.07 -6.94
CA ASN A 54 2.45 -7.35 -6.25
C ASN A 54 3.64 -7.34 -5.27
N GLU A 55 4.78 -6.82 -5.70
CA GLU A 55 5.97 -6.70 -4.86
C GLU A 55 5.77 -5.68 -3.73
N VAL A 56 5.07 -4.58 -3.99
CA VAL A 56 4.70 -3.58 -2.97
C VAL A 56 3.83 -4.20 -1.88
N ILE A 57 2.84 -5.03 -2.26
CA ILE A 57 1.95 -5.70 -1.31
C ILE A 57 2.71 -6.71 -0.45
N GLU A 58 3.62 -7.50 -1.03
CA GLU A 58 4.42 -8.44 -0.24
C GLU A 58 5.33 -7.72 0.75
N ARG A 59 6.06 -6.68 0.30
CA ARG A 59 6.88 -5.85 1.20
C ARG A 59 6.05 -5.16 2.28
N ALA A 60 4.82 -4.74 1.97
CA ALA A 60 3.90 -4.17 2.95
C ALA A 60 3.45 -5.20 4.00
N LYS A 61 3.24 -6.46 3.61
CA LYS A 61 2.93 -7.55 4.55
C LYS A 61 4.11 -7.84 5.47
N GLU A 62 5.32 -7.94 4.93
CA GLU A 62 6.54 -8.10 5.74
C GLU A 62 6.68 -6.96 6.75
N GLN A 63 6.50 -5.71 6.29
CA GLN A 63 6.56 -4.55 7.16
C GLN A 63 5.45 -4.53 8.22
N ALA A 64 4.25 -5.03 7.90
CA ALA A 64 3.18 -5.19 8.87
C ALA A 64 3.57 -6.21 9.94
N ILE A 65 4.12 -7.37 9.55
CA ILE A 65 4.61 -8.41 10.48
C ILE A 65 5.70 -7.85 11.41
N ASP A 66 6.72 -7.21 10.85
CA ASP A 66 7.85 -6.66 11.62
C ASP A 66 7.42 -5.62 12.66
N ARG A 67 6.28 -4.97 12.42
CA ARG A 67 5.73 -3.92 13.30
C ARG A 67 4.59 -4.40 14.18
N GLY A 68 4.23 -5.69 14.13
CA GLY A 68 3.11 -6.26 14.88
C GLY A 68 1.74 -5.74 14.41
N LEU A 69 1.62 -5.32 13.15
CA LEU A 69 0.38 -4.87 12.53
C LEU A 69 -0.33 -6.04 11.85
N SER A 70 -1.66 -6.02 11.89
CA SER A 70 -2.51 -7.07 11.33
C SER A 70 -3.04 -6.76 9.94
N GLN A 71 -2.91 -5.52 9.46
CA GLN A 71 -3.65 -5.02 8.31
C GLN A 71 -2.77 -4.27 7.29
N VAL A 72 -3.04 -4.56 6.02
CA VAL A 72 -2.56 -3.83 4.85
C VAL A 72 -3.78 -3.37 4.05
N VAL A 73 -3.89 -2.08 3.79
CA VAL A 73 -5.01 -1.48 3.04
C VAL A 73 -4.51 -1.00 1.70
N VAL A 74 -5.06 -1.55 0.62
CA VAL A 74 -4.73 -1.15 -0.74
C VAL A 74 -5.76 -0.13 -1.22
N VAL A 75 -5.28 1.05 -1.60
CA VAL A 75 -6.09 2.14 -2.14
C VAL A 75 -5.62 2.51 -3.52
N GLN A 76 -6.56 2.44 -4.46
CA GLN A 76 -6.36 2.95 -5.80
C GLN A 76 -6.56 4.46 -5.79
N ARG A 77 -5.65 5.19 -6.46
CA ARG A 77 -5.88 6.60 -6.76
C ARG A 77 -6.54 6.65 -8.15
N ASP A 78 -7.75 7.22 -8.22
CA ASP A 78 -8.38 7.63 -9.48
C ASP A 78 -7.59 8.77 -10.15
#